data_AF-A0A3B8WPW1-F1
#
_entry.id   AF-A0A3B8WPW1-F1
#
_cell.length_a   1.000
_cell.length_b   1.000
_cell.length_c   1.000
_cell.angle_alpha   90.00
_cell.angle_beta   90.00
_cell.angle_gamma   90.00
#
_symmetry.space_group_name_H-M   'P 1'
#
loop_
_entity.id
_entity.type
_entity.pdbx_description
1 polymer ?
#
loop_
_entity_poly.entity_id
_entity_poly.type
_entity_poly.pdbx_seq_one_letter_code
_entity_poly.pdbx_strand_id
1 'polypeptide(L)'
;MSASLTKSQEEINLLVSKAQKALEEYADFDQEKIDYIVAKASVAALDHHGTLAKMAVEETKRGVFEDKATKNLFACEYVVNNMRHLKTVGIVEDDDVTGIVKIAEPVGVVAGLTPVTNPTSTAIF
;
A
#
# COMPACT_ATOMS: atom_id res chain seq x y z
N MET A 1 28.93 -10.94 -22.62
CA MET A 1 27.84 -11.93 -22.71
C MET A 1 26.67 -11.40 -21.88
N SER A 2 25.68 -10.73 -22.48
CA SER A 2 24.44 -10.44 -21.76
C SER A 2 23.60 -11.71 -21.76
N ALA A 3 23.37 -12.29 -20.57
CA ALA A 3 22.40 -13.36 -20.43
C ALA A 3 21.02 -12.82 -20.88
N SER A 4 20.31 -13.61 -21.70
CA SER A 4 18.91 -13.33 -22.03
C SER A 4 18.10 -13.24 -20.74
N LEU A 5 17.28 -12.21 -20.59
CA LEU A 5 16.35 -12.11 -19.47
C LEU A 5 15.37 -13.29 -19.52
N THR A 6 14.98 -13.77 -18.35
CA THR A 6 13.86 -14.70 -18.20
C THR A 6 12.54 -13.94 -18.33
N LYS A 7 11.48 -14.64 -18.72
CA LYS A 7 10.13 -14.05 -18.83
C LYS A 7 9.69 -13.33 -17.54
N SER A 8 9.99 -13.90 -16.36
CA SER A 8 9.66 -13.27 -15.07
C SER A 8 10.45 -11.98 -14.84
N GLN A 9 11.72 -11.92 -15.25
CA GLN A 9 12.52 -10.70 -15.14
C GLN A 9 11.98 -9.60 -16.07
N GLU A 10 11.54 -9.96 -17.28
CA GLU A 10 10.92 -9.00 -18.21
C GLU A 10 9.61 -8.43 -17.63
N GLU A 11 8.76 -9.28 -17.05
CA GLU A 11 7.52 -8.86 -16.40
C GLU A 11 7.76 -7.94 -15.20
N ILE A 12 8.70 -8.30 -14.33
CA ILE A 12 9.07 -7.47 -13.16
C ILE A 12 9.63 -6.12 -13.62
N ASN A 13 10.55 -6.10 -14.59
CA ASN A 13 11.14 -4.86 -15.11
C ASN A 13 10.07 -3.93 -15.69
N LEU A 14 9.08 -4.49 -16.39
CA LEU A 14 7.96 -3.72 -16.91
C LEU A 14 7.10 -3.10 -15.80
N LEU A 15 6.79 -3.85 -14.75
CA LEU A 15 6.01 -3.37 -13.60
C LEU A 15 6.77 -2.26 -12.85
N VAL A 16 8.07 -2.45 -12.60
CA VAL A 16 8.92 -1.46 -11.93
C VAL A 16 9.01 -0.17 -12.75
N SER A 17 9.19 -0.27 -14.08
CA SER A 17 9.23 0.92 -14.95
C SER A 17 7.92 1.71 -14.91
N LYS A 18 6.77 1.02 -14.92
CA LYS A 18 5.47 1.69 -14.77
C LYS A 18 5.30 2.34 -13.40
N ALA A 19 5.75 1.67 -12.34
CA ALA A 19 5.69 2.20 -10.99
C ALA A 19 6.58 3.45 -10.82
N GLN A 20 7.76 3.48 -11.42
CA GLN A 20 8.65 4.64 -11.42
C GLN A 20 7.99 5.83 -12.13
N LYS A 21 7.38 5.60 -13.30
CA LYS A 21 6.64 6.67 -13.99
C LYS A 21 5.46 7.19 -13.16
N ALA A 22 4.71 6.29 -12.53
CA ALA A 22 3.60 6.69 -11.66
C ALA A 22 4.10 7.48 -10.44
N LEU A 23 5.25 7.11 -9.86
CA LEU A 23 5.87 7.82 -8.74
C LEU A 23 6.25 9.25 -9.11
N GLU A 24 6.79 9.49 -10.32
CA GLU A 24 7.08 10.84 -10.81
C GLU A 24 5.82 11.70 -10.84
N GLU A 25 4.71 11.18 -11.37
CA GLU A 25 3.42 11.88 -11.39
C GLU A 25 2.82 12.05 -9.97
N TYR A 26 3.08 11.09 -9.07
CA TYR A 26 2.58 11.09 -7.70
C TYR A 26 3.31 12.08 -6.78
N ALA A 27 4.55 12.45 -7.11
CA ALA A 27 5.37 13.37 -6.33
C ALA A 27 4.81 14.80 -6.27
N ASP A 28 4.03 15.20 -7.28
CA ASP A 28 3.40 16.53 -7.36
C ASP A 28 2.08 16.63 -6.58
N PHE A 29 1.66 15.56 -5.88
CA PHE A 29 0.38 15.56 -5.17
C PHE A 29 0.51 16.22 -3.80
N ASP A 30 -0.50 17.02 -3.45
CA ASP A 30 -0.62 17.60 -2.12
C ASP A 30 -1.21 16.62 -1.10
N GLN A 31 -1.16 16.99 0.18
CA GLN A 31 -1.67 16.17 1.28
C GLN A 31 -3.15 15.81 1.09
N GLU A 32 -3.99 16.75 0.66
CA GLU A 32 -5.44 16.53 0.51
C GLU A 32 -5.73 15.46 -0.57
N LYS A 33 -4.99 15.52 -1.69
CA LYS A 33 -5.13 14.53 -2.75
C LYS A 33 -4.64 13.15 -2.32
N ILE A 34 -3.54 13.08 -1.58
CA ILE A 34 -3.04 11.82 -1.00
C ILE A 34 -4.07 11.23 -0.02
N ASP A 35 -4.58 12.04 0.90
CA ASP A 35 -5.58 11.62 1.89
C ASP A 35 -6.86 11.12 1.20
N TYR A 36 -7.29 11.79 0.14
CA TYR A 36 -8.42 11.36 -0.67
C TYR A 36 -8.19 10.00 -1.33
N ILE A 37 -7.02 9.77 -1.94
CA ILE A 37 -6.68 8.50 -2.59
C ILE A 37 -6.70 7.36 -1.57
N VAL A 38 -6.05 7.54 -0.42
CA VAL A 38 -6.01 6.54 0.66
C VAL A 38 -7.40 6.26 1.21
N ALA A 39 -8.23 7.29 1.41
CA ALA A 39 -9.61 7.12 1.87
C ALA A 39 -10.45 6.33 0.86
N LYS A 40 -10.31 6.59 -0.45
CA LYS A 40 -11.06 5.85 -1.48
C LYS A 40 -10.58 4.41 -1.61
N ALA A 41 -9.27 4.16 -1.48
CA ALA A 41 -8.72 2.80 -1.45
C ALA A 41 -9.25 2.00 -0.24
N SER A 42 -9.27 2.62 0.94
CA SER A 42 -9.84 2.05 2.17
C SER A 42 -11.31 1.65 1.99
N VAL A 43 -12.14 2.54 1.44
CA VAL A 43 -13.56 2.27 1.20
C VAL A 43 -13.76 1.13 0.19
N ALA A 44 -12.95 1.06 -0.86
CA ALA A 44 -13.03 -0.03 -1.83
C ALA A 44 -12.61 -1.38 -1.21
N ALA A 45 -11.55 -1.39 -0.40
CA ALA A 45 -11.13 -2.58 0.33
C ALA A 45 -12.17 -3.03 1.35
N LEU A 46 -12.85 -2.08 2.00
CA LEU A 46 -13.99 -2.34 2.86
C LEU A 46 -15.16 -2.97 2.10
N ASP A 47 -15.54 -2.47 0.92
CA ASP A 47 -16.63 -3.08 0.13
C ASP A 47 -16.29 -4.53 -0.30
N HIS A 48 -15.02 -4.79 -0.61
CA HIS A 48 -14.56 -6.09 -1.10
C HIS A 48 -14.00 -7.04 -0.03
N HIS A 49 -14.00 -6.67 1.25
CA HIS A 49 -13.34 -7.43 2.33
C HIS A 49 -13.77 -8.90 2.38
N GLY A 50 -15.08 -9.16 2.22
CA GLY A 50 -15.66 -10.52 2.22
C GLY A 50 -15.26 -11.30 0.96
N THR A 51 -15.41 -10.70 -0.23
CA THR A 51 -15.03 -11.35 -1.49
C THR A 51 -13.56 -11.76 -1.48
N LEU A 52 -12.67 -10.88 -1.01
CA LEU A 52 -11.24 -11.16 -0.88
C LEU A 52 -10.96 -12.26 0.16
N ALA A 53 -11.69 -12.28 1.28
CA ALA A 53 -11.55 -13.34 2.28
C ALA A 53 -11.94 -14.71 1.71
N LYS A 54 -13.04 -14.77 0.96
CA LYS A 54 -13.49 -16.00 0.28
C LYS A 54 -12.45 -16.50 -0.71
N MET A 55 -11.95 -15.64 -1.60
CA MET A 55 -10.90 -15.99 -2.56
C MET A 55 -9.65 -16.55 -1.85
N ALA A 56 -9.22 -15.92 -0.76
CA ALA A 56 -8.06 -16.37 0.00
C ALA A 56 -8.25 -17.77 0.61
N VAL A 57 -9.42 -18.09 1.15
CA VAL A 57 -9.71 -19.45 1.66
C VAL A 57 -9.78 -20.46 0.51
N GLU A 58 -10.46 -20.09 -0.58
CA GLU A 58 -10.65 -20.97 -1.73
C GLU A 58 -9.33 -21.34 -2.41
N GLU A 59 -8.41 -20.38 -2.55
CA GLU A 59 -7.10 -20.59 -3.16
C GLU A 59 -6.13 -21.30 -2.21
N THR A 60 -5.98 -20.79 -0.98
CA THR A 60 -4.94 -21.29 -0.05
C THR A 60 -5.36 -22.54 0.72
N LYS A 61 -6.66 -22.85 0.76
CA LYS A 61 -7.27 -23.90 1.60
C LYS A 61 -6.93 -23.78 3.09
N ARG A 62 -6.66 -22.56 3.57
CA ARG A 62 -6.20 -22.28 4.94
C ARG A 62 -7.04 -21.21 5.62
N GLY A 63 -7.31 -21.43 6.91
CA GLY A 63 -8.09 -20.52 7.76
C GLY A 63 -9.59 -20.60 7.51
N VAL A 64 -10.34 -19.70 8.14
CA VAL A 64 -11.78 -19.56 7.99
C VAL A 64 -12.13 -18.19 7.41
N PHE A 65 -13.29 -18.10 6.77
CA PHE A 65 -13.74 -16.91 6.06
C PHE A 65 -13.90 -15.72 7.01
N GLU A 66 -14.53 -15.94 8.16
CA GLU A 66 -14.90 -14.91 9.14
C GLU A 66 -13.67 -14.22 9.72
N ASP A 67 -12.64 -14.99 10.07
CA ASP A 67 -11.37 -14.48 10.58
C ASP A 67 -10.63 -13.68 9.51
N LYS A 68 -10.65 -14.13 8.25
CA LYS A 68 -10.00 -13.41 7.14
C LYS A 68 -10.75 -12.14 6.77
N ALA A 69 -12.08 -12.15 6.81
CA ALA A 69 -12.90 -10.96 6.61
C ALA A 69 -12.61 -9.91 7.71
N THR A 70 -12.51 -10.36 8.96
CA THR A 70 -12.13 -9.49 10.09
C THR A 70 -10.72 -8.93 9.95
N LYS A 71 -9.75 -9.74 9.49
CA LYS A 71 -8.39 -9.27 9.21
C LYS A 71 -8.34 -8.24 8.08
N ASN A 72 -9.13 -8.43 7.02
CA ASN A 72 -9.24 -7.45 5.94
C ASN A 72 -9.84 -6.14 6.45
N LEU A 73 -10.89 -6.22 7.27
CA LEU A 73 -11.52 -5.05 7.90
C LEU A 73 -10.54 -4.28 8.78
N PHE A 74 -9.74 -4.99 9.59
CA PHE A 74 -8.68 -4.38 10.39
C PHE A 74 -7.67 -3.63 9.51
N ALA A 75 -7.24 -4.23 8.39
CA ALA A 75 -6.28 -3.61 7.48
C ALA A 75 -6.86 -2.36 6.79
N CYS A 76 -8.11 -2.38 6.32
CA CYS A 76 -8.65 -1.24 5.57
C CYS A 76 -9.21 -0.11 6.46
N GLU A 77 -9.78 -0.41 7.63
CA GLU A 77 -10.35 0.64 8.50
C GLU A 77 -9.39 1.08 9.59
N TYR A 78 -8.92 0.15 10.42
CA TYR A 78 -8.19 0.51 11.64
C TYR A 78 -6.86 1.20 11.32
N VAL A 79 -6.11 0.66 10.36
CA VAL A 79 -4.79 1.17 9.95
C VAL A 79 -4.93 2.54 9.30
N VAL A 80 -5.86 2.68 8.36
CA VAL A 80 -6.13 3.95 7.68
C VAL A 80 -6.63 5.01 8.67
N ASN A 81 -7.47 4.64 9.62
CA ASN A 81 -7.93 5.56 10.64
C ASN A 81 -6.79 6.03 11.56
N ASN A 82 -5.86 5.14 11.92
CA ASN A 82 -4.68 5.51 12.72
C ASN A 82 -3.76 6.50 11.98
N MET A 83 -3.62 6.34 10.65
CA MET A 83 -2.74 7.19 9.84
C MET A 83 -3.42 8.46 9.31
N ARG A 84 -4.74 8.64 9.51
CA ARG A 84 -5.56 9.70 8.88
C ARG A 84 -5.03 11.13 9.08
N HIS A 85 -4.33 11.39 10.18
CA HIS A 85 -3.83 12.72 10.53
C HIS A 85 -2.31 12.85 10.42
N LEU A 86 -1.65 11.82 9.90
CA LEU A 86 -0.21 11.84 9.70
C LEU A 86 0.12 12.67 8.46
N LYS A 87 0.95 13.70 8.64
CA LYS A 87 1.50 14.45 7.50
C LYS A 87 2.56 13.61 6.79
N THR A 88 2.42 13.47 5.48
CA THR A 88 3.30 12.66 4.63
C THR A 88 3.82 13.42 3.42
N VAL A 89 3.35 14.66 3.19
CA VAL A 89 3.78 15.53 2.10
C VAL A 89 4.38 16.82 2.65
N GLY A 90 5.56 17.20 2.16
CA GLY A 90 6.19 18.47 2.50
C GLY A 90 6.68 18.55 3.95
N ILE A 91 6.53 19.72 4.58
CA ILE A 91 6.97 19.95 5.97
C ILE A 91 6.02 19.24 6.93
N VAL A 92 6.54 18.22 7.63
CA VAL A 92 5.77 17.43 8.59
C VAL A 92 5.95 17.92 10.02
N GLU A 93 7.07 18.54 10.33
CA GLU A 93 7.40 19.10 11.63
C GLU A 93 8.29 20.33 11.45
N ASP A 94 8.00 21.38 12.22
CA ASP A 94 8.77 22.63 12.26
C ASP A 94 8.92 23.02 13.73
N ASP A 95 10.16 23.01 14.24
CA ASP A 95 10.49 23.30 15.63
C ASP A 95 11.31 24.59 15.72
N ASP A 96 10.65 25.68 16.10
CA ASP A 96 11.24 27.01 16.27
C ASP A 96 12.32 27.06 17.38
N VAL A 97 12.28 26.16 18.36
CA VAL A 97 13.21 26.16 19.50
C VAL A 97 14.55 25.54 19.09
N THR A 98 14.49 24.42 18.37
CA THR A 98 15.70 23.75 17.86
C THR A 98 16.14 24.27 16.49
N GLY A 99 15.25 24.97 15.78
CA GLY A 99 15.45 25.40 14.39
C GLY A 99 15.44 24.25 13.38
N ILE A 100 14.82 23.11 13.74
CA ILE A 100 14.82 21.91 12.91
C ILE A 100 13.49 21.80 12.14
N VAL A 101 13.59 21.69 10.82
CA VAL A 101 12.47 21.40 9.93
C VAL A 101 12.59 19.97 9.40
N LYS A 102 11.53 19.17 9.53
CA LYS A 102 11.45 17.83 8.94
C LYS A 102 10.56 17.86 7.71
N ILE A 103 11.13 17.39 6.60
CA ILE A 103 10.44 17.29 5.31
C ILE A 103 10.28 15.80 4.99
N ALA A 104 9.07 15.38 4.65
CA ALA A 104 8.80 14.02 4.22
C ALA A 104 9.16 13.83 2.74
N GLU A 105 9.88 12.75 2.46
CA GLU A 105 10.23 12.32 1.11
C GLU A 105 9.90 10.82 0.96
N PRO A 106 9.18 10.41 -0.11
CA PRO A 106 8.87 9.00 -0.34
C PRO A 106 10.14 8.21 -0.65
N VAL A 107 10.25 6.99 -0.11
CA VAL A 107 11.38 6.08 -0.39
C VAL A 107 11.43 5.58 -1.84
N GLY A 108 10.33 5.74 -2.58
CA GLY A 108 10.19 5.31 -3.97
C GLY A 108 9.37 4.03 -4.14
N VAL A 109 9.77 3.18 -5.09
CA VAL A 109 9.05 1.93 -5.41
C VAL A 109 9.38 0.85 -4.38
N VAL A 110 8.35 0.30 -3.73
CA VAL A 110 8.48 -0.74 -2.70
C VAL A 110 8.11 -2.12 -3.25
N ALA A 111 8.94 -3.12 -2.98
CA ALA A 111 8.64 -4.53 -3.26
C ALA A 111 7.92 -5.19 -2.06
N GLY A 112 6.60 -5.35 -2.17
CA GLY A 112 5.79 -6.01 -1.14
C GLY A 112 5.80 -7.52 -1.27
N LEU A 113 6.23 -8.24 -0.23
CA LEU A 113 6.18 -9.70 -0.17
C LEU A 113 4.99 -10.13 0.70
N THR A 114 4.06 -10.87 0.11
CA THR A 114 2.84 -11.32 0.80
C THR A 114 2.98 -12.77 1.28
N PRO A 115 2.67 -13.06 2.55
CA PRO A 115 2.72 -14.43 3.06
C PRO A 115 1.43 -15.20 2.71
N VAL A 116 1.56 -16.52 2.50
CA VAL A 116 0.42 -17.41 2.20
C VAL A 116 -0.63 -17.44 3.33
N THR A 117 -0.27 -17.09 4.56
CA THR A 117 -1.19 -17.10 5.71
C THR A 117 -2.18 -15.93 5.67
N ASN A 118 -1.75 -14.75 5.20
CA ASN A 118 -2.50 -13.51 5.18
C ASN A 118 -2.34 -12.77 3.82
N PRO A 119 -2.68 -13.41 2.68
CA PRO A 119 -2.33 -12.88 1.37
C PRO A 119 -3.05 -11.56 1.05
N THR A 120 -4.32 -11.44 1.45
CA THR A 120 -5.17 -10.28 1.14
C THR A 120 -5.01 -9.15 2.15
N SER A 121 -5.05 -9.44 3.44
CA SER A 121 -4.90 -8.41 4.48
C SER A 121 -3.53 -7.75 4.45
N THR A 122 -2.45 -8.49 4.12
CA THR A 122 -1.11 -7.89 3.96
C THR A 122 -0.97 -7.07 2.68
N ALA A 123 -1.76 -7.35 1.63
CA ALA A 123 -1.79 -6.51 0.44
C ALA A 123 -2.61 -5.23 0.62
N ILE A 124 -3.58 -5.23 1.55
CA ILE A 124 -4.42 -4.06 1.90
C ILE A 124 -3.70 -3.14 2.88
N PHE A 125 -2.97 -3.70 3.84
CA PHE A 125 -2.21 -2.99 4.86
C PHE A 125 -1.17 -2.04 4.26
#